data_AF-A0A8T5DT38-F1
#
_entry.id   AF-A0A8T5DT38-F1
#
_cell.length_a   1.000
_cell.length_b   1.000
_cell.length_c   1.000
_cell.angle_alpha   90.00
_cell.angle_beta   90.00
_cell.angle_gamma   90.00
#
_symmetry.space_group_name_H-M   'P 1'
#
loop_
_entity.id
_entity.type
_entity.pdbx_description
1 polymer ?
#
loop_
_entity_poly.entity_id
_entity_poly.type
_entity_poly.pdbx_seq_one_letter_code
_entity_poly.pdbx_strand_id
1 'polypeptide(L)'
;MTAIHKRTTIPRVWAKQNFAVFVRAEYFPLTLAMVSSSQKRILTWLSQFSSDIENSWDVSRDIALPGIADGLGVVRSALNGPLKKLENSGMVFKRMGHVIGGGSRRRQVFHITEKGREYISNHESKLNKKSKTGKIFGNMPNHVQVFGRDDTIS
;
A
#
# COMPACT_ATOMS: atom_id res chain seq x y z
N MET A 1 -39.87 44.91 -35.42
CA MET A 1 -38.84 45.03 -34.36
C MET A 1 -39.07 43.95 -33.32
N THR A 2 -37.97 43.45 -32.78
CA THR A 2 -37.69 42.06 -32.38
C THR A 2 -38.43 41.58 -31.13
N ALA A 3 -38.93 40.34 -31.19
CA ALA A 3 -39.57 39.63 -30.08
C ALA A 3 -38.58 39.35 -28.93
N ILE A 4 -38.93 39.78 -27.71
CA ILE A 4 -38.14 39.58 -26.50
C ILE A 4 -38.46 38.19 -25.93
N HIS A 5 -37.55 37.25 -26.13
CA HIS A 5 -37.57 35.94 -25.47
C HIS A 5 -37.33 36.12 -23.97
N LYS A 6 -38.36 35.88 -23.14
CA LYS A 6 -38.18 35.71 -21.69
C LYS A 6 -37.53 34.35 -21.44
N ARG A 7 -36.23 34.36 -21.11
CA ARG A 7 -35.51 33.20 -20.57
C ARG A 7 -36.16 32.80 -19.24
N THR A 8 -36.87 31.68 -19.24
CA THR A 8 -37.40 31.06 -18.02
C THR A 8 -36.26 30.33 -17.30
N THR A 9 -35.86 30.88 -16.17
CA THR A 9 -34.90 30.28 -15.23
C THR A 9 -35.57 29.07 -14.57
N ILE A 10 -35.11 27.85 -14.90
CA ILE A 10 -35.57 26.63 -14.22
C ILE A 10 -34.87 26.57 -12.85
N PRO A 11 -35.59 26.53 -11.71
CA PRO A 11 -34.96 26.30 -10.42
C PRO A 11 -34.46 24.86 -10.35
N ARG A 12 -33.17 24.71 -10.01
CA ARG A 12 -32.52 23.41 -9.80
C ARG A 12 -33.01 22.83 -8.48
N VAL A 13 -34.16 22.18 -8.50
CA VAL A 13 -34.71 21.42 -7.37
C VAL A 13 -33.70 20.35 -6.98
N TRP A 14 -33.12 20.49 -5.79
CA TRP A 14 -32.38 19.42 -5.13
C TRP A 14 -33.38 18.32 -4.76
N ALA A 15 -33.48 17.32 -5.62
CA ALA A 15 -34.18 16.09 -5.31
C ALA A 15 -33.44 15.39 -4.15
N LYS A 16 -34.07 15.40 -2.98
CA LYS A 16 -33.75 14.48 -1.89
C LYS A 16 -34.16 13.07 -2.35
N GLN A 17 -33.22 12.30 -2.86
CA GLN A 17 -33.37 10.85 -2.96
C GLN A 17 -32.72 10.22 -1.72
N ASN A 18 -33.56 9.95 -0.72
CA ASN A 18 -33.30 8.87 0.23
C ASN A 18 -33.25 7.57 -0.58
N PHE A 19 -32.07 6.96 -0.71
CA PHE A 19 -31.95 5.59 -1.15
C PHE A 19 -31.37 4.76 -0.02
N ALA A 20 -32.29 4.01 0.59
CA ALA A 20 -32.10 2.69 1.15
C ALA A 20 -30.87 2.48 2.03
N VAL A 21 -31.14 2.36 3.33
CA VAL A 21 -30.45 1.43 4.22
C VAL A 21 -30.47 0.05 3.53
N PHE A 22 -29.43 -0.25 2.77
CA PHE A 22 -29.21 -1.58 2.21
C PHE A 22 -28.32 -2.33 3.19
N VAL A 23 -28.99 -2.97 4.16
CA VAL A 23 -28.40 -4.07 4.94
C VAL A 23 -27.99 -5.15 3.93
N ARG A 24 -26.71 -5.16 3.53
CA ARG A 24 -26.13 -6.27 2.77
C ARG A 24 -25.59 -7.30 3.77
N ALA A 25 -26.51 -7.95 4.47
CA ALA A 25 -26.26 -9.34 4.85
C ALA A 25 -26.31 -10.12 3.53
N GLU A 26 -25.16 -10.60 3.05
CA GLU A 26 -25.01 -11.92 2.43
C GLU A 26 -23.65 -12.09 1.69
N TYR A 27 -23.00 -13.19 2.07
CA TYR A 27 -21.84 -13.88 1.47
C TYR A 27 -20.53 -13.08 1.37
N PHE A 28 -19.72 -13.13 2.45
CA PHE A 28 -18.27 -13.14 2.29
C PHE A 28 -17.90 -14.44 1.57
N PRO A 29 -17.47 -14.43 0.30
CA PRO A 29 -16.96 -15.65 -0.29
C PRO A 29 -15.71 -16.04 0.50
N LEU A 30 -15.71 -17.28 1.01
CA LEU A 30 -14.54 -17.99 1.53
C LEU A 30 -13.53 -18.31 0.41
N THR A 31 -13.28 -17.34 -0.48
CA THR A 31 -12.04 -17.33 -1.25
C THR A 31 -10.98 -16.88 -0.25
N LEU A 32 -10.09 -17.78 0.19
CA LEU A 32 -8.78 -17.32 0.64
C LEU A 32 -8.25 -16.42 -0.47
N ALA A 33 -8.35 -15.11 -0.27
CA ALA A 33 -8.00 -14.14 -1.30
C ALA A 33 -6.55 -14.42 -1.67
N MET A 34 -6.31 -14.90 -2.88
CA MET A 34 -4.99 -15.27 -3.33
C MET A 34 -4.19 -13.97 -3.42
N VAL A 35 -3.44 -13.66 -2.35
CA VAL A 35 -2.66 -12.43 -2.24
C VAL A 35 -1.51 -12.53 -3.25
N SER A 36 -1.46 -11.60 -4.20
CA SER A 36 -0.43 -11.58 -5.22
C SER A 36 0.94 -11.24 -4.62
N SER A 37 2.02 -11.53 -5.36
CA SER A 37 3.37 -11.16 -4.93
C SER A 37 3.51 -9.66 -4.64
N SER A 38 2.94 -8.79 -5.49
CA SER A 38 2.95 -7.34 -5.28
C SER A 38 2.20 -6.92 -4.02
N GLN A 39 1.04 -7.52 -3.76
CA GLN A 39 0.27 -7.26 -2.54
C GLN A 39 1.02 -7.72 -1.29
N LYS A 40 1.66 -8.89 -1.34
CA LYS A 40 2.48 -9.39 -0.24
C LYS A 40 3.67 -8.47 0.06
N ARG A 41 4.34 -7.94 -0.97
CA ARG A 41 5.42 -6.95 -0.80
C ARG A 41 4.93 -5.68 -0.11
N ILE A 42 3.76 -5.17 -0.50
CA ILE A 42 3.14 -4.00 0.15
C ILE A 42 2.80 -4.30 1.62
N LEU A 43 2.20 -5.46 1.90
CA LEU A 43 1.90 -5.86 3.27
C LEU A 43 3.17 -5.95 4.12
N THR A 44 4.21 -6.61 3.61
CA THR A 44 5.53 -6.74 4.28
C THR A 44 6.20 -5.39 4.50
N TRP A 45 6.01 -4.43 3.58
CA TRP A 45 6.49 -3.06 3.76
C TRP A 45 5.76 -2.38 4.92
N LEU A 46 4.43 -2.41 4.91
CA LEU A 46 3.60 -1.71 5.90
C LEU A 46 3.67 -2.35 7.30
N SER A 47 4.01 -3.64 7.42
CA SER A 47 4.12 -4.31 8.72
C SER A 47 5.28 -3.82 9.58
N GLN A 48 6.26 -3.13 8.99
CA GLN A 48 7.38 -2.52 9.71
C GLN A 48 6.94 -1.36 10.61
N PHE A 49 5.74 -0.79 10.38
CA PHE A 49 5.21 0.32 11.15
C PHE A 49 4.25 -0.18 12.24
N SER A 50 4.34 0.39 13.45
CA SER A 50 3.43 0.07 14.57
C SER A 50 2.01 0.59 14.30
N SER A 51 1.02 0.01 14.97
CA SER A 51 -0.37 0.51 14.99
C SER A 51 -0.50 1.88 15.66
N ASP A 52 0.45 2.28 16.51
CA ASP A 52 0.40 3.57 17.22
C ASP A 52 0.43 4.78 16.26
N ILE A 53 1.05 4.61 15.09
CA ILE A 53 1.14 5.68 14.08
C ILE A 53 -0.18 5.94 13.34
N GLU A 54 -1.16 5.05 13.50
CA GLU A 54 -2.48 5.15 12.86
C GLU A 54 -3.24 6.41 13.32
N ASN A 55 -3.09 6.78 14.59
CA ASN A 55 -3.75 7.94 15.21
C ASN A 55 -2.87 9.20 15.24
N SER A 56 -1.63 9.12 14.79
CA SER A 56 -0.68 10.24 14.84
C SER A 56 -1.09 11.39 13.90
N TRP A 57 -0.82 12.62 14.33
CA TRP A 57 -1.04 13.82 13.51
C TRP A 57 -0.06 13.87 12.33
N ASP A 58 1.23 13.74 12.66
CA ASP A 58 2.33 13.65 11.72
C ASP A 58 2.71 12.20 11.47
N VAL A 59 2.89 11.85 10.19
CA VAL A 59 3.32 10.51 9.81
C VAL A 59 4.47 10.54 8.82
N SER A 60 5.25 9.46 8.78
CA SER A 60 6.37 9.33 7.84
C SER A 60 5.89 9.32 6.38
N ARG A 61 6.75 9.79 5.49
CA ARG A 61 6.59 9.69 4.04
C ARG A 61 6.49 8.24 3.57
N ASP A 62 7.10 7.31 4.31
CA ASP A 62 7.24 5.90 3.94
C ASP A 62 5.91 5.13 3.91
N ILE A 63 4.89 5.63 4.61
CA ILE A 63 3.54 5.07 4.59
C ILE A 63 2.61 5.81 3.62
N ALA A 64 3.10 6.87 2.96
CA ALA A 64 2.38 7.55 1.90
C ALA A 64 2.67 6.88 0.54
N LEU A 65 1.74 7.00 -0.42
CA LEU A 65 1.90 6.44 -1.77
C LEU A 65 3.29 6.67 -2.41
N PRO A 66 3.89 7.89 -2.38
CA PRO A 66 5.24 8.09 -2.92
C PRO A 66 6.33 7.34 -2.14
N GLY A 67 6.28 7.31 -0.81
CA GLY A 67 7.31 6.61 -0.03
C GLY A 67 7.21 5.09 -0.16
N ILE A 68 6.01 4.53 -0.25
CA ILE A 68 5.82 3.10 -0.53
C ILE A 68 6.38 2.74 -1.91
N ALA A 69 6.17 3.60 -2.91
CA ALA A 69 6.68 3.38 -4.26
C ALA A 69 8.21 3.39 -4.30
N ASP A 70 8.82 4.39 -3.66
CA ASP A 70 10.27 4.53 -3.53
C ASP A 70 10.86 3.32 -2.78
N GLY A 71 10.27 2.94 -1.64
CA GLY A 71 10.72 1.82 -0.81
C GLY A 71 10.60 0.45 -1.47
N LEU A 72 9.59 0.26 -2.33
CA LEU A 72 9.41 -0.99 -3.09
C LEU A 72 10.15 -0.99 -4.44
N GLY A 73 10.71 0.15 -4.87
CA GLY A 73 11.36 0.29 -6.17
C GLY A 73 10.40 0.13 -7.34
N VAL A 74 9.18 0.66 -7.25
CA VAL A 74 8.14 0.57 -8.29
C VAL A 74 7.56 1.93 -8.65
N VAL A 75 6.97 2.05 -9.83
CA VAL A 75 6.27 3.27 -10.23
C VAL A 75 4.99 3.45 -9.40
N ARG A 76 4.70 4.68 -8.97
CA ARG A 76 3.52 5.02 -8.14
C ARG A 76 2.20 4.45 -8.67
N SER A 77 1.96 4.54 -9.97
CA SER A 77 0.74 4.03 -10.61
C SER A 77 0.57 2.51 -10.47
N ALA A 78 1.68 1.76 -10.37
CA ALA A 78 1.65 0.31 -10.19
C ALA A 78 1.06 -0.11 -8.84
N LEU A 79 1.03 0.80 -7.84
CA LEU A 79 0.46 0.53 -6.52
C LEU A 79 -1.05 0.66 -6.46
N ASN A 80 -1.68 1.42 -7.37
CA ASN A 80 -3.12 1.73 -7.31
C ASN A 80 -3.99 0.45 -7.34
N GLY A 81 -3.69 -0.47 -8.26
CA GLY A 81 -4.42 -1.74 -8.38
C GLY A 81 -4.26 -2.64 -7.14
N PRO A 82 -3.02 -2.98 -6.73
CA PRO A 82 -2.76 -3.78 -5.55
C PRO A 82 -3.31 -3.20 -4.25
N LEU A 83 -3.13 -1.90 -4.01
CA LEU A 83 -3.63 -1.22 -2.80
C LEU A 83 -5.15 -1.24 -2.73
N LYS A 84 -5.84 -0.97 -3.84
CA LYS A 84 -7.30 -1.01 -3.89
C LYS A 84 -7.84 -2.42 -3.58
N LYS A 85 -7.17 -3.46 -4.07
CA LYS A 85 -7.54 -4.85 -3.75
C LYS A 85 -7.28 -5.19 -2.28
N LEU A 86 -6.17 -4.70 -1.69
CA LEU A 86 -5.88 -4.88 -0.27
C LEU A 86 -6.89 -4.15 0.62
N GLU A 87 -7.29 -2.93 0.25
CA GLU A 87 -8.33 -2.15 0.90
C GLU A 87 -9.68 -2.90 0.88
N ASN A 88 -10.09 -3.39 -0.30
CA ASN A 88 -11.33 -4.18 -0.42
C ASN A 88 -11.31 -5.47 0.41
N SER A 89 -10.14 -6.08 0.60
CA SER A 89 -9.98 -7.28 1.43
C SER A 89 -9.90 -7.00 2.94
N GLY A 90 -9.84 -5.72 3.34
CA GLY A 90 -9.73 -5.30 4.73
C GLY A 90 -8.35 -5.55 5.36
N MET A 91 -7.30 -5.75 4.56
CA MET A 91 -5.92 -5.96 5.05
C MET A 91 -5.13 -4.65 5.21
N VAL A 92 -5.57 -3.60 4.52
CA VAL A 92 -4.98 -2.25 4.57
C VAL A 92 -6.13 -1.26 4.61
N PHE A 93 -5.97 -0.16 5.33
CA PHE A 93 -6.87 0.98 5.23
C PHE A 93 -6.07 2.24 4.88
N LYS A 94 -6.76 3.25 4.36
CA LYS A 94 -6.16 4.53 4.02
C LYS A 94 -6.85 5.67 4.76
N ARG A 95 -6.09 6.71 5.07
CA ARG A 95 -6.60 7.98 5.58
C ARG A 95 -5.84 9.15 4.97
N MET A 96 -6.33 10.36 5.21
CA MET A 96 -5.57 11.58 4.91
C MET A 96 -4.74 11.97 6.14
N GLY A 97 -3.43 12.13 5.98
CA GLY A 97 -2.51 12.50 7.07
C GLY A 97 -1.61 13.67 6.68
N HIS A 98 -1.08 14.39 7.68
CA HIS A 98 0.05 15.28 7.43
C HIS A 98 1.32 14.43 7.36
N VAL A 99 2.07 14.58 6.27
CA VAL A 99 3.31 13.83 6.05
C VAL A 99 4.47 14.75 6.31
N ILE A 100 5.42 14.32 7.13
CA ILE A 100 6.62 15.09 7.46
C ILE A 100 7.38 15.41 6.16
N GLY A 101 7.72 16.68 5.95
CA GLY A 101 8.35 17.17 4.72
C GLY A 101 7.43 17.16 3.48
N GLY A 102 6.14 16.89 3.66
CA GLY A 102 5.14 16.83 2.59
C GLY A 102 4.56 18.18 2.16
N GLY A 103 4.89 19.25 2.89
CA GLY A 103 4.30 20.59 2.78
C GLY A 103 2.91 20.68 3.44
N SER A 104 2.21 21.79 3.23
CA SER A 104 0.89 22.04 3.84
C SER A 104 -0.21 21.05 3.39
N ARG A 105 -0.05 20.41 2.23
CA ARG A 105 -1.08 19.51 1.68
C ARG A 105 -1.05 18.15 2.39
N ARG A 106 -2.20 17.75 2.91
CA ARG A 106 -2.44 16.38 3.41
C ARG A 106 -2.31 15.37 2.28
N ARG A 107 -1.80 14.17 2.59
CA ARG A 107 -1.59 13.09 1.63
C ARG A 107 -2.32 11.81 2.07
N GLN A 108 -2.59 10.94 1.11
CA GLN A 108 -3.09 9.59 1.39
C GLN A 108 -1.97 8.76 2.01
N VAL A 109 -2.25 8.20 3.18
CA VAL A 109 -1.37 7.33 3.95
C VAL A 109 -2.06 6.00 4.15
N PHE A 110 -1.28 4.92 4.12
CA PHE A 110 -1.77 3.55 4.16
C PHE A 110 -1.26 2.87 5.42
N HIS A 111 -2.15 2.19 6.11
CA HIS A 111 -1.86 1.47 7.35
C HIS A 111 -2.30 0.02 7.19
N ILE A 112 -1.52 -0.89 7.73
CA ILE A 112 -1.86 -2.32 7.75
C ILE A 112 -2.84 -2.58 8.90
N THR A 113 -3.90 -3.35 8.64
CA THR A 113 -4.84 -3.77 9.70
C THR A 113 -4.32 -5.00 10.44
N GLU A 114 -4.95 -5.34 11.56
CA GLU A 114 -4.64 -6.58 12.29
C GLU A 114 -4.71 -7.82 11.39
N LYS A 115 -5.77 -7.92 10.57
CA LYS A 115 -5.93 -8.98 9.56
C LYS A 115 -4.74 -9.06 8.59
N GLY A 116 -4.20 -7.91 8.19
CA GLY A 116 -3.00 -7.84 7.34
C GLY A 116 -1.75 -8.34 8.06
N ARG A 117 -1.59 -8.02 9.35
CA ARG A 117 -0.46 -8.48 10.18
C ARG A 117 -0.52 -9.99 10.42
N GLU A 118 -1.70 -10.51 10.77
CA GLU A 118 -1.94 -11.94 10.90
C GLU A 118 -1.60 -12.69 9.60
N TYR A 119 -1.99 -12.14 8.45
CA TYR A 119 -1.64 -12.72 7.16
C TYR A 119 -0.13 -12.85 6.98
N ILE A 120 0.64 -11.81 7.30
CA ILE A 120 2.11 -11.83 7.18
C ILE A 120 2.72 -12.84 8.15
N SER A 121 2.34 -12.78 9.42
CA SER A 121 2.83 -13.70 10.47
C SER A 121 2.66 -15.17 10.06
N ASN A 122 1.47 -15.53 9.54
CA ASN A 122 1.17 -16.87 9.05
C ASN A 122 1.97 -17.29 7.80
N HIS A 123 2.47 -16.32 7.01
CA HIS A 123 3.16 -16.57 5.75
C HIS A 123 4.67 -16.28 5.77
N GLU A 124 5.22 -15.68 6.83
CA GLU A 124 6.66 -15.48 7.02
C GLU A 124 7.41 -16.78 7.29
N SER A 125 6.79 -17.71 8.04
CA SER A 125 7.36 -19.03 8.33
C SER A 125 7.66 -19.87 7.05
N LYS A 126 7.03 -19.52 5.92
CA LYS A 126 7.27 -20.15 4.61
C LYS A 126 8.40 -19.50 3.80
N LEU A 127 8.85 -18.29 4.16
CA LEU A 127 9.90 -17.55 3.44
C LEU A 127 11.31 -17.97 3.86
N ASN A 128 11.52 -18.27 5.15
CA ASN A 128 12.84 -18.69 5.68
C ASN A 128 13.26 -20.11 5.23
N LYS A 129 12.39 -20.86 4.53
CA LYS A 129 12.63 -22.27 4.17
C LYS A 129 13.26 -22.50 2.80
N LYS A 130 13.47 -21.48 1.98
CA LYS A 130 14.21 -21.66 0.72
C LYS A 130 15.16 -20.49 0.53
N SER A 131 16.40 -20.68 0.96
CA SER A 131 17.52 -20.14 0.19
C SER A 131 17.29 -20.56 -1.26
N LYS A 132 16.70 -19.66 -2.05
CA LYS A 132 16.78 -19.73 -3.50
C LYS A 132 18.23 -19.38 -3.84
N THR A 133 19.17 -20.18 -3.37
CA THR A 133 20.47 -20.28 -4.00
C THR A 133 20.12 -20.69 -5.41
N GLY A 134 20.16 -19.72 -6.33
CA GLY A 134 19.90 -19.98 -7.73
C GLY A 134 20.79 -21.15 -8.15
N LYS A 135 20.29 -22.00 -9.03
CA LYS A 135 21.14 -23.04 -9.60
C LYS A 135 22.25 -22.31 -10.38
N ILE A 136 23.48 -22.38 -9.90
CA ILE A 136 24.63 -21.81 -10.61
C ILE A 136 24.78 -22.62 -11.90
N PHE A 137 24.72 -21.93 -13.03
CA PHE A 137 25.03 -22.52 -14.32
C PHE A 137 26.51 -22.26 -14.63
N GLY A 138 27.28 -23.32 -14.85
CA GLY A 138 28.74 -23.26 -14.99
C GLY A 138 29.49 -23.59 -13.69
N ASN A 139 30.82 -23.54 -13.77
CA ASN A 139 31.68 -23.82 -12.63
C ASN A 139 31.63 -22.64 -11.65
N MET A 140 31.21 -22.89 -10.42
CA MET A 140 31.30 -21.87 -9.36
C MET A 140 32.79 -21.51 -9.20
N PRO A 141 33.17 -20.22 -9.34
CA PRO A 141 34.54 -19.81 -9.10
C PRO A 141 34.91 -20.17 -7.65
N ASN A 142 36.13 -20.68 -7.46
CA ASN A 142 36.64 -20.94 -6.13
C ASN A 142 36.68 -19.62 -5.34
N HIS A 143 36.36 -19.69 -4.06
CA HIS A 143 36.45 -18.55 -3.16
C HIS A 143 37.91 -18.08 -3.11
N VAL A 144 38.23 -16.97 -3.79
CA VAL A 144 39.57 -16.39 -3.74
C VAL A 144 39.73 -15.70 -2.40
N GLN A 145 40.77 -16.06 -1.65
CA GLN A 145 41.14 -15.36 -0.43
C GLN A 145 41.65 -13.97 -0.81
N VAL A 146 40.95 -12.92 -0.36
CA VAL A 146 41.38 -11.54 -0.56
C VAL A 146 42.50 -11.25 0.43
N PHE A 147 43.70 -10.96 -0.07
CA PHE A 147 44.80 -10.49 0.75
C PHE A 147 44.76 -8.95 0.81
N GLY A 148 44.63 -8.40 2.03
CA GLY A 148 44.74 -6.97 2.28
C GLY A 148 46.20 -6.50 2.31
N ARG A 149 46.39 -5.20 2.46
CA ARG A 149 47.68 -4.64 2.93
C ARG A 149 47.54 -4.49 4.45
N ASP A 150 48.24 -5.31 5.22
CA ASP A 150 48.24 -5.21 6.69
C ASP A 150 49.13 -4.07 7.21
N ASP A 151 49.86 -3.37 6.33
CA ASP A 151 51.03 -2.56 6.72
C ASP A 151 50.84 -1.03 6.70
N THR A 152 49.62 -0.49 6.81
CA THR A 152 49.43 0.97 6.94
C THR A 152 48.49 1.39 8.06
N ILE A 153 48.69 0.82 9.25
CA ILE A 153 48.21 1.43 10.50
C ILE A 153 49.41 1.52 11.45
N SER A 154 50.09 2.65 11.41
CA SER A 154 51.11 3.10 12.36
C SER A 154 50.90 4.58 12.61
#